data_AF-A0A4R4T7D8-F1
#
_entry.id   AF-A0A4R4T7D8-F1
#
_cell.length_a   1.000
_cell.length_b   1.000
_cell.length_c   1.000
_cell.angle_alpha   90.00
_cell.angle_beta   90.00
_cell.angle_gamma   90.00
#
_symmetry.space_group_name_H-M   'P 1'
#
loop_
_entity.id
_entity.type
_entity.pdbx_description
1 polymer ?
#
loop_
_entity_poly.entity_id
_entity_poly.type
_entity_poly.pdbx_seq_one_letter_code
_entity_poly.pdbx_strand_id
1 'polypeptide(L)'
;MDEEPLSDWAERRSRRRADRYRVVTLTPGPASGSHVDPQAPRLVSRWNGYEWEAVAVVANLAEAKLILYPETAGTDPMPAVPQPLRRRATRKRGDGS
;
A
#
# COMPACT_ATOMS: atom_id res chain seq x y z
N MET A 1 -19.29 -10.56 -29.56
CA MET A 1 -18.30 -10.95 -28.55
C MET A 1 -17.16 -9.97 -28.70
N ASP A 2 -17.26 -8.83 -28.01
CA ASP A 2 -16.20 -7.83 -28.00
C ASP A 2 -15.23 -8.21 -26.89
N GLU A 3 -14.27 -9.08 -27.22
CA GLU A 3 -13.12 -9.31 -26.36
C GLU A 3 -12.36 -7.98 -26.28
N GLU A 4 -12.43 -7.34 -25.12
CA GLU A 4 -11.61 -6.16 -24.84
C GLU A 4 -10.15 -6.54 -25.14
N PRO A 5 -9.45 -5.79 -26.02
CA PRO A 5 -8.06 -6.06 -26.33
C PRO A 5 -7.24 -6.08 -25.04
N LEU A 6 -6.42 -7.11 -24.84
CA LEU A 6 -5.59 -7.28 -23.64
C LEU A 6 -4.79 -6.01 -23.30
N SER A 7 -4.40 -5.25 -24.32
CA SER A 7 -3.71 -3.96 -24.19
C SER A 7 -4.54 -2.91 -23.43
N ASP A 8 -5.82 -2.76 -23.75
CA ASP A 8 -6.72 -1.80 -23.06
C ASP A 8 -7.00 -2.23 -21.62
N TRP A 9 -7.11 -3.53 -21.38
CA TRP A 9 -7.22 -4.10 -20.04
C TRP A 9 -5.96 -3.82 -19.21
N ALA A 10 -4.78 -4.05 -19.79
CA ALA A 10 -3.48 -3.84 -19.15
C ALA A 10 -3.21 -2.36 -18.87
N GLU A 11 -3.53 -1.48 -19.81
CA GLU A 11 -3.32 -0.04 -19.68
C GLU A 11 -4.21 0.57 -18.59
N ARG A 12 -5.51 0.23 -18.53
CA ARG A 12 -6.39 0.64 -17.42
C ARG A 12 -5.88 0.18 -16.07
N ARG A 13 -5.26 -1.00 -16.00
CA ARG A 13 -4.75 -1.56 -14.75
C ARG A 13 -3.40 -0.97 -14.37
N SER A 14 -2.56 -0.64 -15.35
CA SER A 14 -1.31 0.09 -15.18
C SER A 14 -1.56 1.52 -14.69
N ARG A 15 -2.51 2.25 -15.29
CA ARG A 15 -2.96 3.58 -14.84
C ARG A 15 -3.48 3.60 -13.41
N ARG A 16 -4.17 2.54 -12.94
CA ARG A 16 -4.58 2.40 -11.52
C ARG A 16 -3.42 2.13 -10.55
N ARG A 17 -2.21 1.88 -11.06
CA ARG A 17 -1.02 1.53 -10.27
C ARG A 17 0.11 2.54 -10.38
N ALA A 18 0.12 3.37 -11.43
CA ALA A 18 1.00 4.53 -11.51
C ALA A 18 0.82 5.40 -10.25
N ASP A 19 1.95 5.79 -9.65
CA ASP A 19 2.04 6.58 -8.41
C ASP A 19 1.63 5.88 -7.10
N ARG A 20 1.78 4.55 -7.03
CA ARG A 20 1.76 3.88 -5.72
C ARG A 20 3.12 3.98 -5.04
N TYR A 21 3.12 4.48 -3.82
CA TYR A 21 4.23 4.33 -2.89
C TYR A 21 3.97 3.15 -1.94
N ARG A 22 5.03 2.46 -1.56
CA ARG A 22 5.01 1.49 -0.46
C ARG A 22 6.17 1.77 0.50
N VAL A 23 6.00 1.30 1.73
CA VAL A 23 7.03 1.40 2.77
C VAL A 23 7.24 0.02 3.38
N VAL A 24 8.50 -0.37 3.50
CA VAL A 24 8.91 -1.65 4.08
C VAL A 24 9.93 -1.38 5.19
N THR A 25 9.72 -1.97 6.36
CA THR A 25 10.68 -1.91 7.47
C THR A 25 11.93 -2.73 7.16
N LEU A 26 13.10 -2.17 7.45
CA LEU A 26 14.41 -2.79 7.27
C LEU A 26 14.88 -3.50 8.55
N THR A 27 13.95 -4.20 9.21
CA THR A 27 14.24 -4.99 10.42
C THR A 27 14.62 -6.42 10.02
N PRO A 28 15.61 -7.04 10.69
CA PRO A 28 15.92 -8.44 10.47
C PRO A 28 14.70 -9.32 10.80
N GLY A 29 14.37 -10.25 9.90
CA GLY A 29 13.22 -11.14 10.04
C GLY A 29 12.10 -10.87 9.02
N PRO A 30 10.92 -11.47 9.20
CA PRO A 30 9.81 -11.32 8.28
C PRO A 30 9.33 -9.86 8.20
N ALA A 31 8.92 -9.45 7.01
CA ALA A 31 8.39 -8.11 6.76
C ALA A 31 7.23 -7.82 7.72
N SER A 32 7.48 -6.90 8.65
CA SER A 32 6.52 -6.53 9.68
C SER A 32 5.62 -5.41 9.18
N GLY A 33 4.38 -5.35 9.66
CA GLY A 33 3.45 -4.27 9.32
C GLY A 33 4.03 -2.90 9.64
N SER A 34 3.60 -1.86 8.91
CA SER A 34 4.14 -0.50 9.02
C SER A 34 4.08 0.11 10.42
N HIS A 35 3.23 -0.40 11.31
CA HIS A 35 3.01 0.06 12.68
C HIS A 35 3.80 -0.72 13.75
N VAL A 36 4.46 -1.81 13.40
CA VAL A 36 5.04 -2.76 14.38
C VAL A 36 6.26 -2.17 15.10
N ASP A 37 7.03 -1.30 14.44
CA ASP A 37 8.11 -0.52 15.07
C ASP A 37 8.23 0.86 14.42
N PRO A 38 7.58 1.91 14.94
CA PRO A 38 7.60 3.25 14.35
C PRO A 38 8.99 3.89 14.20
N GLN A 39 10.00 3.43 14.94
CA GLN A 39 11.36 4.01 14.93
C GLN A 39 12.37 3.20 14.09
N ALA A 40 11.98 2.03 13.60
CA ALA A 40 12.84 1.26 12.70
C ALA A 40 13.10 1.97 11.36
N PRO A 41 14.31 1.80 10.78
CA PRO A 41 14.60 2.28 9.43
C PRO A 41 13.69 1.61 8.40
N ARG A 42 13.34 2.34 7.35
CA ARG A 42 12.36 1.94 6.34
C ARG A 42 12.81 2.31 4.94
N LEU A 43 12.56 1.41 3.99
CA LEU A 43 12.70 1.68 2.57
C LEU A 43 11.36 2.17 2.01
N VAL A 44 11.39 3.31 1.32
CA VAL A 44 10.31 3.85 0.51
C VAL A 44 10.55 3.44 -0.95
N SER A 45 9.55 2.84 -1.58
CA SER A 45 9.60 2.48 -3.00
C SER A 45 8.40 3.02 -3.76
N ARG A 46 8.62 3.44 -5.01
CA ARG A 46 7.58 3.89 -5.95
C ARG A 46 7.36 2.84 -7.02
N TRP A 47 6.10 2.60 -7.37
CA TRP A 47 5.76 1.78 -8.52
C TRP A 47 5.96 2.60 -9.80
N ASN A 48 6.93 2.19 -10.64
CA ASN A 48 7.23 2.87 -11.89
C ASN A 48 6.40 2.36 -13.09
N GLY A 49 5.51 1.39 -12.87
CA GLY A 49 4.72 0.74 -13.93
C GLY A 49 5.13 -0.71 -14.18
N TYR A 50 6.38 -1.07 -13.87
CA TYR A 50 6.95 -2.41 -14.09
C TYR A 50 7.44 -3.05 -12.79
N GLU A 51 8.10 -2.28 -11.94
CA GLU A 51 8.68 -2.74 -10.68
C GLU A 51 8.59 -1.70 -9.57
N TRP A 52 8.99 -2.11 -8.37
CA TRP A 52 9.12 -1.23 -7.22
C TRP A 52 10.54 -0.66 -7.19
N GLU A 53 10.66 0.60 -7.56
CA GLU A 53 11.91 1.34 -7.56
C GLU A 53 12.18 1.95 -6.17
N ALA A 54 13.39 1.77 -5.64
CA ALA A 54 13.79 2.34 -4.36
C ALA A 54 14.01 3.86 -4.50
N VAL A 55 13.28 4.65 -3.71
CA VAL A 55 13.35 6.12 -3.77
C VAL A 55 14.14 6.70 -2.61
N ALA A 56 13.96 6.16 -1.41
CA ALA A 56 14.63 6.65 -0.20
C ALA A 56 14.68 5.59 0.90
N VAL A 57 15.69 5.68 1.76
CA VAL A 57 15.71 5.03 3.07
C VAL A 57 15.54 6.11 4.13
N VAL A 58 14.57 5.93 5.03
CA VAL A 58 14.25 6.88 6.10
C VAL A 58 14.43 6.23 7.46
N ALA A 59 14.70 7.02 8.49
CA ALA A 59 15.02 6.49 9.81
C ALA A 59 13.78 5.97 10.54
N ASN A 60 12.59 6.53 10.28
CA ASN A 60 11.39 6.20 11.03
C ASN A 60 10.11 6.36 10.19
N LEU A 61 8.96 5.96 10.78
CA LEU A 61 7.64 6.03 10.15
C LEU A 61 7.18 7.47 9.89
N ALA A 62 7.57 8.44 10.72
CA ALA A 62 7.14 9.82 10.57
C ALA A 62 7.75 10.45 9.30
N GLU A 63 9.03 10.24 9.05
CA GLU A 63 9.70 10.65 7.82
C GLU A 63 9.11 9.96 6.59
N ALA A 64 8.79 8.66 6.69
CA ALA A 64 8.14 7.94 5.60
C ALA A 64 6.79 8.58 5.23
N LYS A 65 5.99 9.01 6.23
CA LYS A 65 4.68 9.64 6.02
C LYS A 65 4.78 10.97 5.28
N LEU A 66 5.83 11.76 5.52
CA LEU A 66 6.06 13.03 4.81
C LEU A 66 6.26 12.81 3.30
N ILE A 67 6.92 11.71 2.91
CA ILE A 67 7.13 11.34 1.50
C ILE A 67 5.85 10.78 0.88
N LEU A 68 5.10 9.96 1.64
CA LEU A 68 3.86 9.33 1.18
C LEU A 68 2.71 10.33 1.01
N TYR A 69 2.65 11.34 1.87
CA TYR A 69 1.53 12.26 1.99
C TYR A 69 2.05 13.70 2.16
N PRO A 70 2.70 14.27 1.13
CA PRO A 70 3.27 15.60 1.20
C PRO A 70 2.21 16.68 1.51
N GLU A 71 0.96 16.50 1.10
CA GLU A 71 -0.16 17.38 1.44
C GLU A 71 -0.57 17.37 2.92
N THR A 72 -0.16 16.35 3.69
CA THR A 72 -0.41 16.28 5.15
C THR A 72 0.75 16.81 5.98
N ALA A 73 1.88 17.16 5.36
CA ALA A 73 3.04 17.74 6.03
C ALA A 73 2.69 19.14 6.59
N GLY A 74 2.22 19.18 7.84
CA GLY A 74 1.81 20.41 8.52
C GLY A 74 0.35 20.42 9.00
N THR A 75 -0.45 19.40 8.66
CA THR A 75 -1.78 19.20 9.27
C THR A 75 -1.63 18.21 10.43
N ASP A 76 -1.92 18.67 11.64
CA ASP A 76 -2.03 17.83 12.85
C ASP A 76 -2.87 16.58 12.52
N PRO A 77 -2.45 15.35 12.90
CA PRO A 77 -3.18 14.15 12.51
C PRO A 77 -4.59 14.19 13.08
N MET A 78 -5.57 14.55 12.25
CA MET A 78 -6.97 14.30 12.57
C MET A 78 -7.12 12.81 12.89
N PRO A 79 -7.84 12.46 13.97
CA PRO A 79 -8.03 11.06 14.33
C PRO A 79 -8.67 10.33 13.15
N ALA A 80 -7.99 9.27 12.71
CA ALA A 80 -8.44 8.45 11.60
C ALA A 80 -9.90 8.03 11.84
N VAL A 81 -10.81 8.48 10.97
CA VAL A 81 -12.19 8.04 10.99
C VAL A 81 -12.17 6.52 10.82
N PRO A 82 -12.70 5.71 11.76
CA PRO A 82 -12.63 4.26 11.67
C PRO A 82 -13.37 3.82 10.42
N GLN A 83 -12.63 3.30 9.45
CA GLN A 83 -13.17 2.73 8.23
C GLN A 83 -14.06 1.54 8.64
N PRO A 84 -15.34 1.47 8.22
CA PRO A 84 -16.19 0.36 8.59
C PRO A 84 -15.57 -0.93 8.05
N LEU A 85 -15.27 -1.84 8.99
CA LEU A 85 -14.71 -3.16 8.71
C LEU A 85 -15.59 -3.85 7.66
N ARG A 86 -15.09 -4.00 6.43
CA ARG A 86 -15.77 -4.79 5.40
C ARG A 86 -15.91 -6.21 5.95
N ARG A 87 -17.10 -6.54 6.46
CA ARG A 87 -17.44 -7.89 6.91
C ARG A 87 -17.21 -8.83 5.74
N ARG A 88 -16.15 -9.61 5.84
CA ARG A 88 -15.83 -10.70 4.94
C ARG A 88 -16.97 -11.72 5.07
N ALA A 89 -17.87 -11.74 4.10
CA ALA A 89 -18.96 -12.71 4.04
C ALA A 89 -18.36 -14.12 3.99
N THR A 90 -18.62 -14.90 5.02
CA THR A 90 -18.24 -16.31 5.09
C THR A 90 -19.15 -17.10 4.16
N ARG A 91 -18.62 -17.60 3.04
CA ARG A 91 -19.31 -18.57 2.19
C ARG A 91 -19.31 -19.91 2.91
N LYS A 92 -20.38 -20.21 3.67
CA LYS A 92 -20.58 -21.55 4.24
C LYS A 92 -20.87 -22.51 3.07
N ARG A 93 -19.92 -23.41 2.77
CA ARG A 93 -20.18 -24.61 1.96
C ARG A 93 -21.12 -25.50 2.77
N GLY A 94 -22.33 -25.72 2.28
CA GLY A 94 -23.20 -26.78 2.74
C GLY A 94 -22.86 -28.04 1.98
N ASP A 95 -22.18 -28.96 2.66
CA ASP A 95 -22.11 -30.38 2.30
C ASP A 95 -23.33 -31.10 2.91
N GLY A 96 -23.78 -32.15 2.24
CA GLY A 96 -25.14 -32.67 2.33
C GLY A 96 -25.52 -33.51 3.55
N SER A 97 -26.79 -33.89 3.55
CA SER A 97 -27.34 -35.17 4.04
C SER A 97 -28.69 -35.37 3.37
#